data_AF-A0A1H2EZG7-F1
#
_entry.id   AF-A0A1H2EZG7-F1
#
_cell.length_a   1.000
_cell.length_b   1.000
_cell.length_c   1.000
_cell.angle_alpha   90.00
_cell.angle_beta   90.00
_cell.angle_gamma   90.00
#
_symmetry.space_group_name_H-M   'P 1'
#
loop_
_entity.id
_entity.type
_entity.pdbx_description
1 polymer ?
#
loop_
_entity_poly.entity_id
_entity_poly.type
_entity_poly.pdbx_seq_one_letter_code
_entity_poly.pdbx_strand_id
1 'polypeptide(L)'
;MIWRMLYFSDLQQLSVHEQMLVFAGAYLDSAEVLCNNLYSDKERANYAHGAVVMSLAFHSLELFFKGCILRSFPAEQFNGKAGHDLDALSKRFFRLYPKKEFQFEVPFRYETSGIIEKMAPNELAELLAYIEEHRRKAPEDQRHRYPISGNGKTWEGAFGFEPNSFLVTLRELQQVYARIRSLLYEG
;
A
#
# COMPACT_ATOMS: atom_id res chain seq x y z
N MET A 1 -30.38 22.31 4.73
CA MET A 1 -29.23 21.40 4.86
C MET A 1 -29.75 20.00 4.60
N ILE A 2 -29.33 19.34 3.52
CA ILE A 2 -29.78 17.99 3.17
C ILE A 2 -28.76 17.02 3.75
N TRP A 3 -29.15 16.30 4.80
CA TRP A 3 -28.33 15.22 5.35
C TRP A 3 -28.49 13.99 4.47
N ARG A 4 -27.37 13.45 3.96
CA ARG A 4 -27.35 12.19 3.23
C ARG A 4 -26.71 11.12 4.10
N MET A 5 -27.50 10.13 4.50
CA MET A 5 -26.98 8.93 5.17
C MET A 5 -26.37 8.00 4.12
N LEU A 6 -25.21 7.41 4.44
CA LEU A 6 -24.52 6.42 3.62
C LEU A 6 -24.66 5.07 4.31
N TYR A 7 -25.04 4.02 3.58
CA TYR A 7 -25.34 2.71 4.17
C TYR A 7 -24.34 1.64 3.71
N PHE A 8 -23.95 0.76 4.63
CA PHE A 8 -23.10 -0.39 4.28
C PHE A 8 -23.79 -1.35 3.30
N SER A 9 -25.12 -1.39 3.29
CA SER A 9 -25.92 -2.18 2.35
C SER A 9 -25.66 -1.82 0.89
N ASP A 10 -25.23 -0.58 0.60
CA ASP A 10 -24.88 -0.15 -0.75
C ASP A 10 -23.63 -0.90 -1.24
N LEU A 11 -22.69 -1.16 -0.33
CA LEU A 11 -21.47 -1.92 -0.61
C LEU A 11 -21.72 -3.43 -0.68
N GLN A 12 -22.62 -3.96 0.16
CA GLN A 12 -22.92 -5.39 0.22
C GLN A 12 -23.54 -5.97 -1.06
N GLN A 13 -24.06 -5.10 -1.94
CA GLN A 13 -24.57 -5.50 -3.26
C GLN A 13 -23.46 -5.87 -4.24
N LEU A 14 -22.23 -5.45 -3.98
CA LEU A 14 -21.08 -5.76 -4.81
C LEU A 14 -20.48 -7.12 -4.44
N SER A 15 -19.81 -7.77 -5.38
CA SER A 15 -19.01 -8.95 -5.08
C SER A 15 -17.83 -8.60 -4.16
N VAL A 16 -17.31 -9.56 -3.39
CA VAL A 16 -16.25 -9.29 -2.39
C VAL A 16 -15.02 -8.60 -3.00
N HIS A 17 -14.64 -8.99 -4.22
CA HIS A 17 -13.50 -8.37 -4.92
C HIS A 17 -13.76 -6.88 -5.24
N GLU A 18 -14.98 -6.54 -5.66
CA GLU A 18 -15.41 -5.16 -5.90
C GLU A 18 -15.48 -4.35 -4.60
N GLN A 19 -15.97 -4.96 -3.51
CA GLN A 19 -15.98 -4.31 -2.19
C GLN A 19 -14.56 -3.92 -1.78
N MET A 20 -13.58 -4.82 -1.96
CA MET A 20 -12.17 -4.52 -1.68
C MET A 20 -11.62 -3.41 -2.56
N LEU A 21 -11.92 -3.41 -3.87
CA LEU A 21 -11.48 -2.35 -4.78
C LEU A 21 -12.10 -0.98 -4.46
N VAL A 22 -13.36 -0.95 -4.01
CA VAL A 22 -14.01 0.29 -3.54
C VAL A 22 -13.37 0.79 -2.26
N PHE A 23 -13.12 -0.09 -1.27
CA PHE A 23 -12.40 0.30 -0.06
C PHE A 23 -10.98 0.79 -0.38
N ALA A 24 -10.25 0.12 -1.27
CA ALA A 24 -8.93 0.54 -1.70
C ALA A 24 -8.95 1.99 -2.21
N GLY A 25 -9.88 2.32 -3.12
CA GLY A 25 -10.08 3.70 -3.59
C GLY A 25 -10.36 4.67 -2.45
N ALA A 26 -11.29 4.34 -1.55
CA ALA A 26 -11.65 5.21 -0.42
C ALA A 26 -10.47 5.47 0.54
N TYR A 27 -9.62 4.46 0.79
CA TYR A 27 -8.39 4.62 1.58
C TYR A 27 -7.38 5.52 0.87
N LEU A 28 -7.20 5.35 -0.44
CA LEU A 28 -6.30 6.18 -1.23
C LEU A 28 -6.74 7.65 -1.26
N ASP A 29 -8.03 7.89 -1.51
CA ASP A 29 -8.62 9.23 -1.54
C ASP A 29 -8.48 9.92 -0.18
N SER A 30 -8.71 9.17 0.91
CA SER A 30 -8.51 9.67 2.28
C SER A 30 -7.05 10.02 2.55
N ALA A 31 -6.11 9.18 2.09
CA ALA A 31 -4.68 9.44 2.21
C ALA A 31 -4.29 10.72 1.45
N GLU A 32 -4.81 10.92 0.23
CA GLU A 32 -4.51 12.10 -0.58
C GLU A 32 -5.00 13.39 0.10
N VAL A 33 -6.25 13.41 0.57
CA VAL A 33 -6.84 14.57 1.26
C VAL A 33 -6.02 14.95 2.49
N LEU A 34 -5.66 13.96 3.32
CA LEU A 34 -4.83 14.20 4.49
C LEU A 34 -3.42 14.67 4.12
N CYS A 35 -2.79 14.05 3.12
CA CYS A 35 -1.46 14.44 2.65
C CYS A 35 -1.44 15.88 2.13
N ASN A 36 -2.46 16.27 1.36
CA ASN A 36 -2.62 17.63 0.85
C ASN A 36 -2.80 18.65 1.99
N ASN A 37 -3.46 18.28 3.07
CA ASN A 37 -3.55 19.13 4.26
C ASN A 37 -2.19 19.30 4.95
N LEU A 38 -1.38 18.23 5.08
CA LEU A 38 -0.04 18.32 5.67
C LEU A 38 0.93 19.12 4.80
N TYR A 39 0.78 19.03 3.48
CA TYR A 39 1.50 19.88 2.53
C TYR A 39 1.15 21.36 2.69
N SER A 40 -0.13 21.66 2.91
CA SER A 40 -0.65 23.04 2.95
C SER A 40 -0.52 23.72 4.33
N ASP A 41 -0.58 22.95 5.42
CA ASP A 41 -0.56 23.43 6.80
C ASP A 41 0.63 22.83 7.58
N LYS A 42 1.74 23.58 7.58
CA LYS A 42 2.99 23.17 8.24
C LYS A 42 2.88 23.09 9.76
N GLU A 43 1.95 23.82 10.38
CA GLU A 43 1.77 23.81 11.84
C GLU A 43 1.16 22.50 12.33
N ARG A 44 0.31 21.88 11.50
CA ARG A 44 -0.26 20.55 11.78
C ARG A 44 0.59 19.39 11.26
N ALA A 45 1.54 19.68 10.36
CA ALA A 45 2.44 18.69 9.80
C ALA A 45 3.39 18.13 10.88
N ASN A 46 3.18 16.87 11.27
CA ASN A 46 4.09 16.13 12.13
C ASN A 46 4.13 14.66 11.71
N TYR A 47 5.09 13.92 12.27
CA TYR A 47 5.29 12.53 11.91
C TYR A 47 4.07 11.65 12.18
N ALA A 48 3.30 11.90 13.25
CA ALA A 48 2.12 11.09 13.56
C ALA A 48 1.05 11.23 12.48
N HIS A 49 0.79 12.45 11.99
CA HIS A 49 -0.11 12.64 10.85
C HIS A 49 0.43 12.02 9.56
N GLY A 50 1.74 12.14 9.32
CA GLY A 50 2.39 11.47 8.18
C GLY A 50 2.29 9.95 8.22
N ALA A 51 2.46 9.36 9.41
CA ALA A 51 2.31 7.92 9.63
C ALA A 51 0.88 7.45 9.33
N VAL A 52 -0.14 8.24 9.67
CA VAL A 52 -1.54 7.96 9.29
C VAL A 52 -1.70 7.97 7.76
N VAL A 53 -1.15 8.96 7.06
CA VAL A 53 -1.19 9.00 5.58
C VAL A 53 -0.54 7.74 4.99
N MET A 54 0.66 7.37 5.47
CA MET A 54 1.35 6.15 5.02
C MET A 54 0.55 4.89 5.33
N SER A 55 -0.09 4.80 6.50
CA SER A 55 -0.93 3.66 6.88
C SER A 55 -2.15 3.51 5.95
N LEU A 56 -2.80 4.61 5.58
CA LEU A 56 -3.95 4.58 4.68
C LEU A 56 -3.51 4.17 3.27
N ALA A 57 -2.42 4.73 2.77
CA ALA A 57 -1.87 4.39 1.45
C ALA A 57 -1.40 2.92 1.37
N PHE A 58 -0.73 2.42 2.42
CA PHE A 58 -0.33 1.02 2.50
C PHE A 58 -1.56 0.10 2.46
N HIS A 59 -2.58 0.38 3.28
CA HIS A 59 -3.76 -0.45 3.34
C HIS A 59 -4.61 -0.39 2.06
N SER A 60 -4.64 0.77 1.40
CA SER A 60 -5.21 0.91 0.06
C SER A 60 -4.59 -0.09 -0.92
N LEU A 61 -3.27 -0.14 -1.02
CA LEU A 61 -2.57 -1.07 -1.92
C LEU A 61 -2.81 -2.53 -1.56
N GLU A 62 -2.81 -2.85 -0.27
CA GLU A 62 -3.13 -4.20 0.21
C GLU A 62 -4.51 -4.63 -0.30
N LEU A 63 -5.54 -3.81 -0.08
CA LEU A 63 -6.92 -4.11 -0.52
C LEU A 63 -7.04 -4.12 -2.04
N PHE A 64 -6.32 -3.24 -2.74
CA PHE A 64 -6.31 -3.21 -4.20
C PHE A 64 -5.80 -4.53 -4.78
N PHE A 65 -4.63 -4.99 -4.33
CA PHE A 65 -4.09 -6.27 -4.80
C PHE A 65 -4.98 -7.45 -4.42
N LYS A 66 -5.50 -7.48 -3.19
CA LYS A 66 -6.45 -8.53 -2.77
C LYS A 66 -7.69 -8.56 -3.64
N GLY A 67 -8.28 -7.40 -3.94
CA GLY A 67 -9.43 -7.27 -4.84
C GLY A 67 -9.11 -7.81 -6.23
N CYS A 68 -7.99 -7.40 -6.83
CA CYS A 68 -7.58 -7.92 -8.14
C CYS A 68 -7.31 -9.44 -8.14
N ILE A 69 -6.72 -9.98 -7.08
CA ILE A 69 -6.46 -11.42 -6.95
C ILE A 69 -7.78 -12.19 -6.80
N LEU A 70 -8.69 -11.73 -5.94
CA LEU A 70 -10.00 -12.37 -5.73
C LEU A 70 -10.86 -12.37 -6.99
N ARG A 71 -10.72 -11.35 -7.86
CA ARG A 71 -11.39 -11.35 -9.16
C ARG A 71 -11.01 -12.58 -9.99
N SER A 72 -9.74 -12.95 -10.01
CA SER A 72 -9.25 -14.12 -10.76
C SER A 72 -9.40 -15.43 -9.97
N PHE A 73 -9.31 -15.38 -8.64
CA PHE A 73 -9.37 -16.53 -7.74
C PHE A 73 -10.33 -16.25 -6.57
N PRO A 74 -11.65 -16.38 -6.76
CA PRO A 74 -12.64 -16.00 -5.74
C PRO A 74 -12.55 -16.78 -4.43
N ALA A 75 -11.90 -17.95 -4.44
CA ALA A 75 -11.71 -18.78 -3.25
C ALA A 75 -10.41 -18.48 -2.49
N GLU A 76 -9.55 -17.57 -2.98
CA GLU A 76 -8.29 -17.19 -2.33
C GLU A 76 -8.54 -16.69 -0.90
N GLN A 77 -7.67 -17.09 0.03
CA GLN A 77 -7.77 -16.70 1.44
C GLN A 77 -6.49 -15.98 1.87
N PHE A 78 -6.62 -14.77 2.42
CA PHE A 78 -5.48 -13.95 2.85
C PHE A 78 -5.17 -14.13 4.34
N ASN A 79 -4.96 -15.38 4.76
CA ASN A 79 -4.75 -15.71 6.17
C ASN A 79 -3.32 -15.42 6.64
N GLY A 80 -3.19 -14.98 7.90
CA GLY A 80 -1.91 -14.78 8.56
C GLY A 80 -1.07 -13.65 7.94
N LYS A 81 0.25 -13.68 8.19
CA LYS A 81 1.18 -12.62 7.77
C LYS A 81 1.25 -12.43 6.25
N ALA A 82 1.06 -13.50 5.47
CA ALA A 82 1.06 -13.44 4.01
C ALA A 82 -0.08 -12.57 3.46
N GLY A 83 -1.17 -12.42 4.20
CA GLY A 83 -2.28 -11.55 3.84
C GLY A 83 -1.96 -10.05 3.96
N HIS A 84 -0.87 -9.67 4.60
CA HIS A 84 -0.47 -8.26 4.79
C HIS A 84 0.88 -7.94 4.14
N ASP A 85 1.51 -8.93 3.51
CA ASP A 85 2.80 -8.76 2.83
C ASP A 85 2.58 -8.15 1.44
N LEU A 86 2.85 -6.85 1.32
CA LEU A 86 2.65 -6.12 0.08
C LEU A 86 3.56 -6.60 -1.07
N ASP A 87 4.76 -7.09 -0.75
CA ASP A 87 5.66 -7.67 -1.76
C ASP A 87 5.11 -9.00 -2.28
N ALA A 88 4.57 -9.84 -1.41
CA ALA A 88 3.94 -11.09 -1.83
C ALA A 88 2.68 -10.85 -2.68
N LEU A 89 1.83 -9.91 -2.25
CA LEU A 89 0.60 -9.54 -2.95
C LEU A 89 0.89 -8.94 -4.32
N SER A 90 1.85 -8.02 -4.42
CA SER A 90 2.23 -7.39 -5.70
C SER A 90 2.84 -8.40 -6.67
N LYS A 91 3.75 -9.28 -6.23
CA LYS A 91 4.29 -10.38 -7.04
C LYS A 91 3.19 -11.32 -7.53
N ARG A 92 2.21 -11.64 -6.67
CA ARG A 92 1.06 -12.47 -7.04
C ARG A 92 0.21 -11.77 -8.10
N PHE A 93 -0.09 -10.49 -7.92
CA PHE A 93 -0.81 -9.67 -8.88
C PHE A 93 -0.11 -9.64 -10.25
N PHE A 94 1.18 -9.29 -10.32
CA PHE A 94 1.89 -9.19 -11.61
C PHE A 94 2.04 -10.55 -12.32
N ARG A 95 2.03 -11.66 -11.58
CA ARG A 95 1.97 -13.01 -12.18
C ARG A 95 0.61 -13.30 -12.81
N LEU A 96 -0.47 -12.83 -12.21
CA LEU A 96 -1.83 -12.98 -12.73
C LEU A 96 -2.11 -12.06 -13.92
N TYR A 97 -1.50 -10.89 -13.91
CA TYR A 97 -1.69 -9.84 -14.91
C TYR A 97 -0.35 -9.44 -15.55
N PRO A 98 0.27 -10.31 -16.37
CA PRO A 98 1.63 -10.10 -16.89
C PRO A 98 1.73 -9.05 -18.00
N LYS A 99 0.60 -8.57 -18.55
CA LYS A 99 0.61 -7.58 -19.63
C LYS A 99 1.16 -6.24 -19.12
N LYS A 100 1.85 -5.52 -20.00
CA LYS A 100 2.50 -4.23 -19.69
C LYS A 100 1.53 -3.17 -19.12
N GLU A 101 0.29 -3.18 -19.58
CA GLU A 101 -0.78 -2.28 -19.13
C GLU A 101 -1.15 -2.42 -17.63
N PHE A 102 -0.86 -3.57 -17.02
CA PHE A 102 -1.05 -3.81 -15.58
C PHE A 102 0.20 -3.51 -14.74
N GLN A 103 1.34 -3.19 -15.35
CA GLN A 103 2.58 -2.92 -14.62
C GLN A 103 2.62 -1.48 -14.11
N PHE A 104 3.16 -1.28 -12.91
CA PHE A 104 3.36 0.02 -12.28
C PHE A 104 4.34 -0.08 -11.10
N GLU A 105 4.92 1.04 -10.72
CA GLU A 105 5.75 1.17 -9.53
C GLU A 105 4.88 1.09 -8.28
N VAL A 106 5.22 0.16 -7.38
CA VAL A 106 4.46 -0.05 -6.15
C VAL A 106 5.26 0.58 -5.01
N PRO A 107 4.79 1.67 -4.38
CA PRO A 107 5.47 2.24 -3.24
C PRO A 107 5.48 1.23 -2.08
N PHE A 108 6.34 1.49 -1.08
CA PHE A 108 6.58 0.58 0.06
C PHE A 108 7.28 -0.75 -0.31
N ARG A 109 7.51 -1.01 -1.60
CA ARG A 109 8.38 -2.10 -2.02
C ARG A 109 9.83 -1.62 -2.02
N TYR A 110 10.71 -2.54 -1.65
CA TYR A 110 12.13 -2.35 -1.87
C TYR A 110 12.46 -2.74 -3.30
N GLU A 111 12.74 -1.74 -4.12
CA GLU A 111 13.48 -1.97 -5.36
C GLU A 111 14.96 -2.06 -5.02
N THR A 112 15.60 -3.15 -5.45
CA THR A 112 17.05 -3.17 -5.50
C THR A 112 17.47 -2.14 -6.53
N SER A 113 17.94 -0.98 -6.07
CA SER A 113 18.54 0.06 -6.92
C SER A 113 19.48 -0.55 -7.97
N GLY A 114 19.59 0.04 -9.17
CA GLY A 114 20.59 -0.36 -10.17
C GLY A 114 22.05 -0.27 -9.66
N ILE A 115 22.28 0.33 -8.48
CA ILE A 115 23.56 0.26 -7.75
C ILE A 115 23.80 -1.15 -7.18
N ILE A 116 22.74 -1.81 -6.71
CA ILE A 116 22.75 -3.15 -6.10
C ILE A 116 22.98 -4.23 -7.17
N GLU A 117 22.53 -4.02 -8.40
CA GLU A 117 22.79 -4.93 -9.54
C GLU A 117 24.28 -5.08 -9.87
N LYS A 118 25.13 -4.14 -9.42
CA LYS A 118 26.58 -4.16 -9.63
C LYS A 118 27.36 -4.72 -8.44
N MET A 119 26.69 -5.11 -7.36
CA MET A 119 27.33 -5.68 -6.17
C MET A 119 27.77 -7.13 -6.42
N ALA A 120 28.84 -7.56 -5.75
CA ALA A 120 29.23 -8.95 -5.80
C ALA A 120 28.13 -9.85 -5.18
N PRO A 121 27.90 -11.08 -5.68
CA PRO A 121 26.78 -11.92 -5.23
C PRO A 121 26.73 -12.17 -3.72
N ASN A 122 27.88 -12.24 -3.05
CA ASN A 122 27.99 -12.39 -1.60
C ASN A 122 27.58 -11.12 -0.84
N GLU A 123 28.04 -9.95 -1.29
CA GLU A 123 27.67 -8.65 -0.69
C GLU A 123 26.18 -8.36 -0.88
N LEU A 124 25.64 -8.72 -2.04
CA LEU A 124 24.20 -8.65 -2.31
C LEU A 124 23.40 -9.54 -1.37
N ALA A 125 23.84 -10.79 -1.16
CA ALA A 125 23.17 -11.71 -0.26
C ALA A 125 23.17 -11.22 1.19
N GLU A 126 24.29 -10.66 1.67
CA GLU A 126 24.39 -10.06 3.01
C GLU A 126 23.47 -8.86 3.17
N LEU A 127 23.44 -7.96 2.18
CA LEU A 127 22.55 -6.80 2.19
C LEU A 127 21.07 -7.21 2.20
N LEU A 128 20.68 -8.17 1.37
CA LEU A 128 19.31 -8.67 1.32
C LEU A 128 18.91 -9.35 2.65
N ALA A 129 19.81 -10.11 3.26
CA ALA A 129 19.58 -10.71 4.57
C ALA A 129 19.40 -9.65 5.67
N TYR A 130 20.23 -8.59 5.64
CA TYR A 130 20.13 -7.46 6.56
C TYR A 130 18.80 -6.71 6.42
N ILE A 131 18.37 -6.45 5.18
CA ILE A 131 17.09 -5.79 4.88
C ILE A 131 15.92 -6.63 5.39
N GLU A 132 15.94 -7.94 5.13
CA GLU A 132 14.88 -8.84 5.56
C GLU A 132 14.80 -8.94 7.09
N GLU A 133 15.94 -8.97 7.78
CA GLU A 133 15.98 -8.94 9.23
C GLU A 133 15.37 -7.65 9.80
N HIS A 134 15.72 -6.50 9.22
CA HIS A 134 15.19 -5.19 9.62
C HIS A 134 13.68 -5.10 9.39
N ARG A 135 13.19 -5.59 8.24
CA ARG A 135 11.74 -5.67 7.94
C ARG A 135 10.99 -6.46 9.00
N ARG A 136 11.57 -7.57 9.45
CA ARG A 136 10.96 -8.40 10.51
C ARG A 136 10.90 -7.68 11.86
N LYS A 137 11.87 -6.82 12.16
CA LYS A 137 11.92 -6.04 13.41
C LYS A 137 10.99 -4.83 13.39
N ALA A 138 10.78 -4.22 12.22
CA ALA A 138 9.97 -3.02 12.06
C ALA A 138 9.01 -3.11 10.84
N PRO A 139 8.03 -4.02 10.86
CA PRO A 139 7.15 -4.23 9.72
C PRO A 139 6.27 -2.99 9.48
N GLU A 140 6.22 -2.54 8.22
CA GLU A 140 5.61 -1.25 7.85
C GLU A 140 4.12 -1.16 8.16
N ASP A 141 3.39 -2.26 7.98
CA ASP A 141 1.97 -2.36 8.31
C ASP A 141 1.70 -2.10 9.79
N GLN A 142 2.67 -2.37 10.68
CA GLN A 142 2.56 -2.09 12.12
C GLN A 142 3.14 -0.73 12.47
N ARG A 143 4.32 -0.40 11.94
CA ARG A 143 5.06 0.81 12.28
C ARG A 143 4.31 2.10 11.91
N HIS A 144 3.51 2.07 10.85
CA HIS A 144 2.68 3.22 10.48
C HIS A 144 1.46 3.41 11.42
N ARG A 145 1.07 2.40 12.19
CA ARG A 145 -0.12 2.42 13.06
C ARG A 145 0.20 2.58 14.54
N TYR A 146 1.31 2.01 15.00
CA TYR A 146 1.66 1.97 16.41
C TYR A 146 2.99 2.65 16.66
N PRO A 147 3.13 3.50 17.70
CA PRO A 147 4.41 4.14 18.02
C PRO A 147 5.44 3.17 18.62
N ILE A 148 4.99 2.00 19.07
CA ILE A 148 5.79 0.93 19.64
C ILE A 148 5.37 -0.41 19.03
N SER A 149 6.30 -1.37 19.04
CA SER A 149 6.02 -2.75 18.67
C SER A 149 5.19 -3.47 19.74
N GLY A 150 4.62 -4.62 19.38
CA GLY A 150 3.77 -5.41 20.29
C GLY A 150 4.46 -5.90 21.56
N ASN A 151 5.79 -5.83 21.66
CA ASN A 151 6.55 -6.15 22.87
C ASN A 151 6.95 -4.90 23.69
N GLY A 152 6.44 -3.72 23.35
CA GLY A 152 6.71 -2.47 24.06
C GLY A 152 7.97 -1.72 23.61
N LYS A 153 8.73 -2.24 22.64
CA LYS A 153 9.95 -1.57 22.15
C LYS A 153 9.65 -0.54 21.07
N THR A 154 10.41 0.55 21.07
CA THR A 154 10.45 1.53 19.97
C THR A 154 10.95 0.87 18.69
N TRP A 155 10.48 1.38 17.55
CA TRP A 155 10.97 0.94 16.25
C TRP A 155 12.41 1.39 16.03
N GLU A 156 13.29 0.46 15.63
CA GLU A 156 14.68 0.76 15.28
C GLU A 156 14.75 1.24 13.83
N GLY A 157 15.20 2.47 13.60
CA GLY A 157 15.45 3.03 12.27
C GLY A 157 15.26 4.55 12.18
N ALA A 158 15.75 5.14 11.08
CA ALA A 158 15.47 6.52 10.73
C ALA A 158 14.24 6.56 9.82
N PHE A 159 13.12 7.04 10.36
CA PHE A 159 11.86 7.11 9.62
C PHE A 159 11.49 8.56 9.36
N GLY A 160 11.19 8.87 8.09
CA GLY A 160 10.78 10.18 7.64
C GLY A 160 9.52 10.10 6.81
N PHE A 161 8.84 11.23 6.68
CA PHE A 161 7.71 11.42 5.78
C PHE A 161 7.79 12.83 5.21
N GLU A 162 7.75 12.94 3.89
CA GLU A 162 7.77 14.23 3.19
C GLU A 162 6.46 14.34 2.38
N PRO A 163 5.53 15.23 2.79
CA PRO A 163 4.19 15.28 2.19
C PRO A 163 4.17 15.60 0.69
N ASN A 164 5.07 16.47 0.20
CA ASN A 164 5.00 16.96 -1.17
C ASN A 164 5.28 15.86 -2.21
N SER A 165 6.38 15.13 -2.03
CA SER A 165 6.77 14.00 -2.86
C SER A 165 5.78 12.86 -2.72
N PHE A 166 5.29 12.58 -1.51
CA PHE A 166 4.34 11.50 -1.31
C PHE A 166 2.97 11.79 -1.93
N LEU A 167 2.53 13.06 -1.96
CA LEU A 167 1.30 13.46 -2.65
C LEU A 167 1.34 13.14 -4.15
N VAL A 168 2.49 13.27 -4.80
CA VAL A 168 2.66 12.87 -6.21
C VAL A 168 2.42 11.37 -6.36
N THR A 169 3.03 10.55 -5.50
CA THR A 169 2.82 9.10 -5.49
C THR A 169 1.34 8.71 -5.30
N LEU A 170 0.61 9.38 -4.41
CA LEU A 170 -0.81 9.09 -4.20
C LEU A 170 -1.67 9.36 -5.45
N ARG A 171 -1.38 10.45 -6.16
CA ARG A 171 -2.09 10.80 -7.41
C ARG A 171 -1.75 9.86 -8.54
N GLU A 172 -0.50 9.42 -8.65
CA GLU A 172 -0.09 8.38 -9.59
C GLU A 172 -0.83 7.07 -9.32
N LEU A 173 -0.95 6.66 -8.04
CA LEU A 173 -1.71 5.48 -7.66
C LEU A 173 -3.20 5.59 -8.04
N GLN A 174 -3.83 6.77 -7.90
CA GLN A 174 -5.22 6.94 -8.34
C GLN A 174 -5.39 6.69 -9.84
N GLN A 175 -4.45 7.21 -10.65
CA GLN A 175 -4.45 6.97 -12.10
C GLN A 175 -4.24 5.48 -12.41
N VAL A 176 -3.33 4.82 -11.69
CA VAL A 176 -3.09 3.38 -11.82
C VAL A 176 -4.36 2.58 -11.48
N TYR A 177 -5.04 2.91 -10.39
CA TYR A 177 -6.26 2.22 -9.97
C TYR A 177 -7.36 2.39 -10.99
N ALA A 178 -7.56 3.61 -11.49
CA ALA A 178 -8.54 3.89 -12.54
C ALA A 178 -8.23 3.09 -13.82
N ARG A 179 -6.98 3.12 -14.29
CA ARG A 179 -6.52 2.38 -15.47
C ARG A 179 -6.73 0.88 -15.32
N ILE A 180 -6.22 0.29 -14.25
CA ILE A 180 -6.33 -1.16 -14.03
C ILE A 180 -7.79 -1.57 -13.87
N ARG A 181 -8.62 -0.79 -13.16
CA ARG A 181 -10.06 -1.08 -13.06
C ARG A 181 -10.71 -1.10 -14.43
N SER A 182 -10.45 -0.13 -15.31
CA SER A 182 -10.96 -0.14 -16.70
C SER A 182 -10.59 -1.44 -17.42
N LEU A 183 -9.32 -1.83 -17.38
CA LEU A 183 -8.81 -3.04 -18.01
C LEU A 183 -9.43 -4.33 -17.45
N LEU A 184 -9.84 -4.33 -16.18
CA LEU A 184 -10.51 -5.48 -15.58
C LEU A 184 -11.94 -5.65 -16.10
N TYR A 185 -12.65 -4.59 -16.45
CA TYR A 185 -14.07 -4.65 -16.89
C TYR A 185 -14.25 -4.59 -18.43
N GLU A 186 -13.23 -4.22 -19.19
CA GLU A 186 -13.27 -4.15 -20.66
C GLU A 186 -12.89 -5.47 -21.35
N GLY A 187 -12.53 -6.51 -20.60
CA GLY A 187 -12.23 -7.86 -21.08
C GLY A 187 -13.20 -8.91 -20.54
#